data_AF-A0A5C8TC52-F1
#
_entry.id   AF-A0A5C8TC52-F1
#
_cell.length_a   1.000
_cell.length_b   1.000
_cell.length_c   1.000
_cell.angle_alpha   90.00
_cell.angle_beta   90.00
_cell.angle_gamma   90.00
#
_symmetry.space_group_name_H-M   'P 1'
#
loop_
_entity.id
_entity.type
_entity.pdbx_description
1 polymer ?
#
loop_
_entity_poly.entity_id
_entity_poly.type
_entity_poly.pdbx_seq_one_letter_code
_entity_poly.pdbx_strand_id
1 'polypeptide(L)'
;MREALGGVLMSLMLIPHPAFSQDLADEVLSNHFLTSETRVRIRVATQFPLPLLTRFRNIRRITTEVAQEEEFCGQVNAIDETGASTGYRLFLYMRNGDDERVQLLGSEVLNGFRVGRKMIGALKRAGCL
;
A
#
# COMPACT_ATOMS: atom_id res chain seq x y z
N MET A 1 55.46 26.44 -30.64
CA MET A 1 54.52 25.34 -30.97
C MET A 1 54.10 24.72 -29.64
N ARG A 2 52.83 24.90 -29.25
CA ARG A 2 51.82 23.83 -29.02
C ARG A 2 52.07 22.97 -27.75
N GLU A 3 51.18 22.75 -26.80
CA GLU A 3 49.80 23.16 -26.51
C GLU A 3 49.57 23.12 -24.99
N ALA A 4 48.66 23.98 -24.51
CA ALA A 4 47.97 23.83 -23.23
C ALA A 4 46.73 22.96 -23.45
N LEU A 5 46.40 22.09 -22.49
CA LEU A 5 45.08 21.46 -22.26
C LEU A 5 45.19 20.78 -20.89
N GLY A 6 44.65 21.29 -19.78
CA GLY A 6 43.30 21.85 -19.65
C GLY A 6 42.35 20.68 -19.44
N GLY A 7 42.21 20.24 -18.18
CA GLY A 7 41.21 19.25 -17.82
C GLY A 7 39.80 19.80 -18.04
N VAL A 8 38.84 18.92 -18.28
CA VAL A 8 37.43 19.02 -17.87
C VAL A 8 36.85 17.62 -18.03
N LEU A 9 36.32 17.09 -16.93
CA LEU A 9 35.43 15.93 -16.89
C LEU A 9 34.23 16.20 -17.82
N MET A 10 34.10 15.42 -18.89
CA MET A 10 32.90 15.46 -19.73
C MET A 10 31.82 14.58 -19.09
N SER A 11 30.84 15.29 -18.55
CA SER A 11 29.57 14.84 -18.03
C SER A 11 28.87 13.81 -18.93
N LEU A 12 28.46 12.70 -18.31
CA LEU A 12 27.41 11.82 -18.84
C LEU A 12 26.13 12.66 -19.05
N MET A 13 25.81 12.93 -20.31
CA MET A 13 24.48 13.39 -20.72
C MET A 13 23.49 12.22 -20.55
N LEU A 14 22.84 12.15 -19.39
CA LEU A 14 21.55 11.46 -19.25
C LEU A 14 20.52 12.27 -20.05
N ILE A 15 20.11 11.74 -21.20
CA ILE A 15 18.90 12.19 -21.90
C ILE A 15 17.72 11.55 -21.17
N PRO A 16 16.83 12.30 -20.50
CA PRO A 16 15.60 11.73 -19.97
C PRO A 16 14.67 11.47 -21.15
N HIS A 17 14.53 10.21 -21.55
CA HIS A 17 13.45 9.79 -22.45
C HIS A 17 12.15 9.74 -21.63
N PRO A 18 11.13 10.57 -21.91
CA PRO A 18 9.88 10.59 -21.15
C PRO A 18 8.94 9.41 -21.48
N ALA A 19 9.36 8.45 -22.33
CA ALA A 19 8.50 7.35 -22.78
C ALA A 19 8.54 6.11 -21.88
N PHE A 20 9.42 6.05 -20.87
CA PHE A 20 9.68 4.80 -20.13
C PHE A 20 8.94 4.65 -18.78
N SER A 21 8.10 5.62 -18.40
CA SER A 21 7.52 5.64 -17.05
C SER A 21 6.07 5.18 -16.95
N GLN A 22 5.32 5.12 -18.06
CA GLN A 22 3.91 4.66 -18.04
C GLN A 22 3.78 3.17 -18.35
N ASP A 23 4.57 2.63 -19.27
CA ASP A 23 4.48 1.21 -19.67
C ASP A 23 4.98 0.26 -18.56
N LEU A 24 6.05 0.64 -17.85
CA LEU A 24 6.56 -0.16 -16.72
C LEU A 24 5.56 -0.21 -15.55
N ALA A 25 4.69 0.80 -15.40
CA ALA A 25 3.68 0.81 -14.36
C ALA A 25 2.56 -0.20 -14.69
N ASP A 26 2.13 -0.30 -15.95
CA ASP A 26 1.12 -1.29 -16.37
C ASP A 26 1.68 -2.71 -16.44
N GLU A 27 2.94 -2.90 -16.83
CA GLU A 27 3.55 -4.24 -16.93
C GLU A 27 3.89 -4.84 -15.55
N VAL A 28 4.31 -4.02 -14.58
CA VAL A 28 4.54 -4.45 -13.17
C VAL A 28 3.21 -4.71 -12.45
N LEU A 29 2.10 -4.14 -12.91
CA LEU A 29 0.75 -4.36 -12.40
C LEU A 29 0.02 -5.55 -13.04
N SER A 30 0.66 -6.31 -13.94
CA SER A 30 0.10 -7.57 -14.42
C SER A 30 -0.22 -8.47 -13.23
N ASN A 31 -1.52 -8.70 -13.03
CA ASN A 31 -2.12 -9.41 -11.90
C ASN A 31 -1.53 -10.81 -11.62
N HIS A 32 -0.75 -11.35 -12.54
CA HIS A 32 -0.14 -12.68 -12.48
C HIS A 32 1.16 -12.78 -11.65
N PHE A 33 1.88 -11.69 -11.39
CA PHE A 33 3.18 -11.75 -10.68
C PHE A 33 3.18 -11.14 -9.28
N LEU A 34 2.14 -10.37 -8.95
CA LEU A 34 2.01 -9.81 -7.60
C LEU A 34 1.48 -10.88 -6.66
N THR A 35 2.18 -11.08 -5.54
CA THR A 35 1.60 -11.83 -4.42
C THR A 35 0.28 -11.18 -4.01
N SER A 36 -0.66 -11.97 -3.50
CA SER A 36 -1.94 -11.45 -3.00
C SER A 36 -1.73 -10.32 -1.97
N GLU A 37 -0.74 -10.45 -1.08
CA GLU A 37 -0.39 -9.38 -0.14
C GLU A 37 0.07 -8.09 -0.84
N THR A 38 0.91 -8.17 -1.88
CA THR A 38 1.36 -6.98 -2.61
C THR A 38 0.21 -6.26 -3.29
N ARG A 39 -0.72 -7.00 -3.91
CA ARG A 39 -1.96 -6.44 -4.48
C ARG A 39 -2.78 -5.72 -3.42
N VAL A 40 -2.96 -6.35 -2.25
CA VAL A 40 -3.67 -5.75 -1.11
C VAL A 40 -2.99 -4.45 -0.66
N ARG A 41 -1.66 -4.44 -0.52
CA ARG A 41 -0.90 -3.23 -0.15
C ARG A 41 -1.14 -2.11 -1.14
N ILE A 42 -1.03 -2.39 -2.44
CA ILE A 42 -1.28 -1.39 -3.49
C ILE A 42 -2.72 -0.88 -3.40
N ARG A 43 -3.71 -1.77 -3.31
CA ARG A 43 -5.13 -1.40 -3.28
C ARG A 43 -5.52 -0.62 -2.02
N VAL A 44 -4.94 -0.95 -0.86
CA VAL A 44 -5.16 -0.20 0.38
C VAL A 44 -4.43 1.14 0.33
N ALA A 45 -3.23 1.21 -0.25
CA ALA A 45 -2.46 2.44 -0.37
C ALA A 45 -3.17 3.49 -1.23
N THR A 46 -3.89 3.09 -2.27
CA THR A 46 -4.66 4.02 -3.12
C THR A 46 -5.85 4.67 -2.42
N GLN A 47 -6.19 4.24 -1.20
CA GLN A 47 -7.19 4.91 -0.36
C GLN A 47 -6.65 6.18 0.32
N PHE A 48 -5.35 6.48 0.18
CA PHE A 48 -4.70 7.61 0.84
C PHE A 48 -4.18 8.63 -0.18
N PRO A 49 -4.06 9.93 0.20
CA PRO A 49 -3.58 10.98 -0.71
C PRO A 49 -2.16 10.75 -1.23
N LEU A 50 -1.31 10.11 -0.43
CA LEU A 50 0.09 9.81 -0.76
C LEU A 50 0.37 8.31 -0.66
N PRO A 51 -0.05 7.49 -1.64
CA PRO A 51 0.01 6.02 -1.58
C PRO A 51 1.43 5.49 -1.33
N LEU A 52 2.44 6.10 -1.95
CA LEU A 52 3.85 5.68 -1.83
C LEU A 52 4.45 5.91 -0.43
N LEU A 53 3.80 6.74 0.40
CA LEU A 53 4.24 7.03 1.76
C LEU A 53 3.46 6.23 2.81
N THR A 54 2.55 5.34 2.37
CA THR A 54 1.80 4.47 3.28
C THR A 54 2.71 3.37 3.85
N ARG A 55 2.61 3.16 5.16
CA ARG A 55 3.39 2.17 5.89
C ARG A 55 2.45 1.11 6.45
N PHE A 56 2.77 -0.15 6.17
CA PHE A 56 1.96 -1.28 6.60
C PHE A 56 2.64 -2.08 7.72
N ARG A 57 1.84 -2.64 8.63
CA ARG A 57 2.28 -3.52 9.71
C ARG A 57 1.24 -4.62 9.96
N ASN A 58 1.69 -5.78 10.45
CA ASN A 58 0.81 -6.87 10.89
C ASN A 58 -0.22 -7.29 9.85
N ILE A 59 0.17 -7.33 8.56
CA ILE A 59 -0.72 -7.80 7.51
C ILE A 59 -0.92 -9.31 7.65
N ARG A 60 -2.18 -9.74 7.68
CA ARG A 60 -2.57 -11.14 7.85
C ARG A 60 -3.72 -11.45 6.91
N ARG A 61 -3.61 -12.60 6.24
CA ARG A 61 -4.73 -13.18 5.52
C ARG A 61 -5.75 -13.69 6.54
N ILE A 62 -7.02 -13.34 6.37
CA ILE A 62 -8.12 -13.90 7.13
C ILE A 62 -8.61 -15.11 6.34
N THR A 63 -8.52 -16.30 6.94
CA THR A 63 -9.12 -17.51 6.36
C THR A 63 -10.51 -17.68 6.94
N THR A 64 -11.53 -17.27 6.18
CA THR A 64 -12.92 -17.59 6.50
C THR A 64 -13.34 -18.85 5.73
N GLU A 65 -14.17 -19.69 6.34
CA GLU A 65 -14.72 -20.90 5.69
C GLU A 65 -15.71 -20.56 4.55
N VAL A 66 -16.08 -19.29 4.41
CA VAL A 66 -17.18 -18.81 3.57
C VAL A 66 -16.62 -18.02 2.40
N ALA A 67 -16.28 -18.71 1.31
CA ALA A 67 -16.28 -18.29 -0.10
C ALA A 67 -15.78 -16.89 -0.55
N GLN A 68 -15.21 -16.03 0.30
CA GLN A 68 -14.44 -14.88 -0.17
C GLN A 68 -13.09 -15.40 -0.64
N GLU A 69 -12.73 -15.10 -1.89
CA GLU A 69 -11.48 -15.59 -2.47
C GLU A 69 -10.28 -15.05 -1.68
N GLU A 70 -10.33 -13.77 -1.26
CA GLU A 70 -9.25 -13.14 -0.52
C GLU A 70 -9.77 -12.15 0.53
N GLU A 71 -9.43 -12.41 1.80
CA GLU A 71 -9.63 -11.47 2.90
C GLU A 71 -8.30 -11.18 3.59
N PHE A 72 -8.03 -9.91 3.91
CA PHE A 72 -6.86 -9.48 4.66
C PHE A 72 -7.22 -8.44 5.70
N CYS A 73 -6.47 -8.44 6.79
CA CYS A 73 -6.44 -7.32 7.72
C CYS A 73 -5.02 -6.92 8.06
N GLY A 74 -4.86 -5.71 8.56
CA GLY A 74 -3.58 -5.22 9.06
C GLY A 74 -3.65 -3.77 9.48
N GLN A 75 -2.51 -3.23 9.87
CA GLN A 75 -2.37 -1.84 10.27
C GLN A 75 -1.73 -1.04 9.14
N VAL A 76 -2.23 0.17 8.94
CA VAL A 76 -1.71 1.13 7.96
C VAL A 76 -1.58 2.50 8.61
N ASN A 77 -0.43 3.14 8.41
CA ASN A 77 -0.20 4.53 8.74
C ASN A 77 0.08 5.28 7.44
N ALA A 78 -0.56 6.43 7.27
CA ALA A 78 -0.38 7.31 6.13
C ALA A 78 -0.10 8.74 6.59
N ILE A 79 0.35 9.54 5.63
CA ILE A 79 0.48 10.98 5.78
C ILE A 79 -0.78 11.63 5.17
N ASP A 80 -1.39 12.56 5.90
CA ASP A 80 -2.53 13.33 5.41
C ASP A 80 -2.12 14.48 4.48
N GLU A 81 -3.09 15.20 3.96
CA GLU A 81 -2.89 16.36 3.08
C GLU A 81 -2.08 17.51 3.70
N THR A 82 -1.96 17.56 5.03
CA THR A 82 -1.18 18.56 5.75
C THR A 82 0.27 18.13 5.99
N GLY A 83 0.62 16.90 5.62
CA GLY A 83 1.93 16.31 5.91
C GLY A 83 2.02 15.66 7.30
N ALA A 84 0.93 15.59 8.06
CA ALA A 84 0.91 14.97 9.38
C ALA A 84 0.66 13.46 9.29
N SER A 85 1.25 12.70 10.23
CA SER A 85 0.98 11.26 10.33
C SER A 85 -0.40 11.04 10.94
N THR A 86 -1.20 10.21 10.27
CA THR A 86 -2.54 9.82 10.71
C THR A 86 -2.54 8.81 11.88
N GLY A 87 -1.36 8.36 12.31
CA GLY A 87 -1.22 7.22 13.22
C GLY A 87 -1.58 5.90 12.55
N TYR A 88 -1.36 4.77 13.25
CA TYR A 88 -1.77 3.48 12.72
C TYR A 88 -3.28 3.30 12.84
N ARG A 89 -3.92 3.06 11.70
CA ARG A 89 -5.33 2.66 11.54
C ARG A 89 -5.38 1.20 11.13
N LEU A 90 -6.50 0.54 11.38
CA LEU A 90 -6.71 -0.84 10.94
C LEU A 90 -7.38 -0.80 9.55
N PHE A 91 -6.96 -1.66 8.63
CA PHE A 91 -7.65 -1.89 7.37
C PHE A 91 -8.22 -3.31 7.31
N LEU A 92 -9.35 -3.45 6.63
CA LEU A 92 -9.92 -4.72 6.19
C LEU A 92 -10.02 -4.68 4.66
N TYR A 93 -9.47 -5.69 4.00
CA TYR A 93 -9.60 -5.90 2.57
C TYR A 93 -10.39 -7.18 2.33
N MET A 94 -11.33 -7.10 1.40
CA MET A 94 -12.18 -8.21 0.98
C MET A 94 -12.24 -8.20 -0.54
N ARG A 95 -12.06 -9.36 -1.17
CA ARG A 95 -12.27 -9.57 -2.60
C ARG A 95 -13.14 -10.80 -2.84
N ASN A 96 -14.11 -10.62 -3.73
CA ASN A 96 -14.94 -11.71 -4.26
C ASN A 96 -15.06 -11.55 -5.79
N GLY A 97 -14.27 -12.33 -6.53
CA GLY A 97 -14.10 -12.13 -7.97
C GLY A 97 -13.51 -10.74 -8.25
N ASP A 98 -14.19 -9.96 -9.07
CA ASP A 98 -13.76 -8.60 -9.46
C ASP A 98 -14.22 -7.50 -8.47
N ASP A 99 -15.05 -7.81 -7.47
CA ASP A 99 -15.46 -6.83 -6.44
C ASP A 99 -14.42 -6.77 -5.33
N GLU A 100 -13.69 -5.65 -5.26
CA GLU A 100 -12.70 -5.36 -4.22
C GLU A 100 -13.18 -4.24 -3.30
N ARG A 101 -13.16 -4.51 -1.99
CA ARG A 101 -13.56 -3.54 -0.96
C ARG A 101 -12.46 -3.36 0.07
N VAL A 102 -12.15 -2.10 0.38
CA VAL A 102 -11.26 -1.71 1.48
C VAL A 102 -12.07 -0.92 2.50
N GLN A 103 -12.01 -1.35 3.76
CA GLN A 103 -12.58 -0.64 4.89
C GLN A 103 -11.49 -0.17 5.83
N LEU A 104 -11.40 1.15 6.05
CA LEU A 104 -10.48 1.75 7.00
C LEU A 104 -11.18 2.01 8.33
N LEU A 105 -10.70 1.38 9.39
CA LEU A 105 -11.20 1.53 10.75
C LEU A 105 -10.28 2.50 11.50
N GLY A 106 -10.83 3.65 11.90
CA GLY A 106 -10.08 4.68 12.65
C GLY A 106 -9.71 4.23 14.05
N SER A 107 -8.68 4.87 14.64
CA SER A 107 -8.27 4.64 16.03
C SER A 107 -9.42 4.89 17.01
N GLU A 108 -10.23 5.93 16.77
CA GLU A 108 -11.40 6.28 17.58
C GLU A 108 -12.50 5.20 17.55
N VAL A 109 -12.68 4.56 16.39
CA VAL A 109 -13.62 3.46 16.19
C VAL A 109 -13.17 2.22 16.98
N LEU A 110 -11.87 2.03 17.19
CA LEU A 110 -11.32 0.94 18.00
C LEU A 110 -11.27 1.27 19.50
N ASN A 111 -11.06 2.54 19.86
CA ASN A 111 -10.84 3.01 21.24
C ASN A 111 -12.09 3.52 21.96
N GLY A 112 -13.28 3.49 21.34
CA GLY A 112 -14.48 3.96 22.03
C GLY A 112 -15.83 3.78 21.34
N PHE A 113 -15.92 3.45 20.04
CA PHE A 113 -17.21 3.45 19.34
C PHE A 113 -17.45 2.29 18.36
N ARG A 114 -18.59 1.60 18.57
CA ARG A 114 -19.40 0.80 17.61
C ARG A 114 -18.77 -0.34 16.81
N VAL A 115 -17.51 -0.73 17.00
CA VAL A 115 -17.09 -2.06 16.54
C VAL A 115 -17.63 -3.10 17.52
N GLY A 116 -18.54 -3.96 17.07
CA GLY A 116 -19.08 -5.03 17.91
C GLY A 116 -17.96 -5.87 18.52
N ARG A 117 -18.04 -6.21 19.82
CA ARG A 117 -17.00 -6.98 20.54
C ARG A 117 -16.54 -8.25 19.80
N LYS A 118 -17.45 -8.88 19.05
CA LYS A 118 -17.17 -10.05 18.22
C LYS A 118 -16.14 -9.75 17.12
N MET A 119 -16.24 -8.59 16.47
CA MET A 119 -15.33 -8.16 15.40
C MET A 119 -13.94 -7.82 15.96
N ILE A 120 -13.84 -7.07 17.06
CA ILE A 120 -12.55 -6.86 17.76
C ILE A 120 -11.92 -8.20 18.15
N GLY A 121 -12.71 -9.11 18.72
CA GLY A 121 -12.22 -10.45 19.07
C GLY A 121 -11.73 -11.25 17.86
N ALA A 122 -12.42 -11.17 16.73
CA ALA A 122 -12.00 -11.80 15.48
C ALA A 122 -10.67 -11.21 14.97
N LEU A 123 -10.52 -9.89 15.01
CA LEU A 123 -9.30 -9.19 14.57
C LEU A 123 -8.10 -9.49 15.46
N LYS A 124 -8.30 -9.60 16.79
CA LYS A 124 -7.27 -10.06 17.72
C LYS A 124 -6.83 -11.49 17.42
N ARG A 125 -7.79 -12.41 17.18
CA ARG A 125 -7.46 -13.81 16.83
C ARG A 125 -6.74 -13.92 15.49
N ALA A 126 -7.08 -13.07 14.53
CA ALA A 126 -6.38 -12.96 13.26
C ALA A 126 -4.99 -12.29 13.37
N GLY A 127 -4.67 -11.68 14.52
CA GLY A 127 -3.36 -11.03 14.77
C GLY A 127 -3.22 -9.63 14.15
N CYS A 128 -4.33 -8.96 13.87
CA CYS A 128 -4.36 -7.63 13.24
C CYS A 128 -4.42 -6.47 14.24
N LEU A 129 -4.59 -6.77 15.52
CA LEU A 129 -4.60 -5.81 16.65
C LEU A 129 -3.43 -6.07 17.60
#